data_AF-S4NEJ6-F1
#
_entry.id   AF-S4NEJ6-F1
#
_cell.length_a   1.000
_cell.length_b   1.000
_cell.length_c   1.000
_cell.angle_alpha   90.00
_cell.angle_beta   90.00
_cell.angle_gamma   90.00
#
_symmetry.space_group_name_H-M   'P 1'
#
loop_
_entity.id
_entity.type
_entity.pdbx_description
1 polymer ?
#
loop_
_entity_poly.entity_id
_entity_poly.type
_entity_poly.pdbx_seq_one_letter_code
_entity_poly.pdbx_strand_id
1 'polypeptide(L)'
;MNSKTNLFGISNVRDLTKAAVVSALYIVITMVFAALSFGPIQFRFSEGLNNLAVFNKRYVVAITLGCFISNMMSSLGPLDMVVGTGETLIALLTINIVTRFIKSLPLKLAASVLIGTFYMFIVAAEIAYLGNSAFWPTFWGAYLTTAIGEFVTMTIGAVLVYIISLRYDLNK
;
A
#
# COMPACT_ATOMS: atom_id res chain seq x y z
N MET A 1 -30.74 -8.63 7.07
CA MET A 1 -30.04 -8.85 8.35
C MET A 1 -28.80 -7.96 8.39
N ASN A 2 -28.81 -6.97 9.26
CA ASN A 2 -27.71 -6.05 9.51
C ASN A 2 -26.51 -6.80 10.11
N SER A 3 -25.56 -7.20 9.26
CA SER A 3 -24.21 -7.49 9.74
C SER A 3 -23.59 -6.17 10.13
N LYS A 4 -23.42 -5.95 11.44
CA LYS A 4 -22.57 -4.89 11.98
C LYS A 4 -21.19 -5.11 11.37
N THR A 5 -20.87 -4.42 10.28
CA THR A 5 -19.53 -4.43 9.73
C THR A 5 -18.65 -3.79 10.80
N ASN A 6 -17.84 -4.61 11.46
CA ASN A 6 -16.79 -4.14 12.36
C ASN A 6 -16.01 -3.00 11.67
N LEU A 7 -15.47 -2.07 12.45
CA LEU A 7 -14.71 -0.91 11.96
C LEU A 7 -13.69 -1.29 10.85
N PHE A 8 -13.13 -2.49 10.96
CA PHE A 8 -12.12 -3.07 10.09
C PHE A 8 -12.62 -4.06 9.03
N GLY A 9 -13.92 -4.35 8.94
CA GLY A 9 -14.48 -5.28 7.95
C GLY A 9 -14.16 -6.77 8.19
N ILE A 10 -13.66 -7.13 9.38
CA ILE A 10 -13.37 -8.52 9.79
C ILE A 10 -14.46 -8.96 10.78
N SER A 11 -15.27 -9.93 10.40
CA SER A 11 -16.45 -10.36 11.18
C SER A 11 -16.44 -11.83 11.57
N ASN A 12 -15.70 -12.66 10.84
CA ASN A 12 -15.67 -14.11 11.02
C ASN A 12 -14.26 -14.67 10.69
N VAL A 13 -14.06 -15.95 10.98
CA VAL A 13 -12.77 -16.64 10.76
C VAL A 13 -12.34 -16.59 9.29
N ARG A 14 -13.27 -16.68 8.33
CA ARG A 14 -12.96 -16.62 6.90
C ARG A 14 -12.43 -15.24 6.48
N ASP A 15 -12.97 -14.14 7.02
CA ASP A 15 -12.44 -12.79 6.77
C ASP A 15 -11.02 -12.64 7.32
N LEU A 16 -10.78 -13.16 8.53
CA LEU A 16 -9.46 -13.17 9.16
C LEU A 16 -8.45 -13.97 8.33
N THR A 17 -8.82 -15.15 7.84
CA THR A 17 -7.96 -15.97 6.97
C THR A 17 -7.61 -15.22 5.68
N LYS A 18 -8.58 -14.56 5.03
CA LYS A 18 -8.31 -13.76 3.83
C LYS A 18 -7.34 -12.60 4.11
N ALA A 19 -7.54 -11.88 5.21
CA ALA A 19 -6.65 -10.83 5.63
C ALA A 19 -5.22 -11.37 5.87
N ALA A 20 -5.08 -12.45 6.62
CA ALA A 20 -3.79 -13.08 6.90
C ALA A 20 -3.06 -13.54 5.62
N VAL A 21 -3.77 -14.11 4.64
CA VAL A 21 -3.20 -14.50 3.35
C VAL A 21 -2.70 -13.28 2.58
N VAL A 22 -3.45 -12.17 2.56
CA VAL A 22 -3.01 -10.94 1.89
C VAL A 22 -1.80 -10.32 2.59
N SER A 23 -1.77 -10.30 3.93
CA SER A 23 -0.59 -9.87 4.69
C SER A 23 0.64 -10.74 4.37
N ALA A 24 0.47 -12.06 4.34
CA ALA A 24 1.56 -12.98 4.01
C ALA A 24 2.07 -12.79 2.57
N LEU A 25 1.15 -12.59 1.61
CA LEU A 25 1.52 -12.28 0.22
C LEU A 25 2.30 -10.97 0.13
N TYR A 26 1.86 -9.93 0.85
CA TYR A 26 2.58 -8.66 0.92
C TYR A 26 4.03 -8.91 1.38
N ILE A 27 4.21 -9.57 2.53
CA ILE A 27 5.53 -9.84 3.11
C ILE A 27 6.40 -10.65 2.14
N VAL A 28 5.88 -11.75 1.58
CA VAL A 28 6.65 -12.60 0.67
C VAL A 28 7.09 -11.83 -0.57
N ILE A 29 6.20 -11.02 -1.17
CA ILE A 29 6.55 -10.21 -2.35
C ILE A 29 7.63 -9.20 -1.97
N THR A 30 7.50 -8.49 -0.85
CA THR A 30 8.53 -7.53 -0.41
C THR A 30 9.88 -8.22 -0.19
N MET A 31 9.91 -9.39 0.44
CA MET A 31 11.16 -10.09 0.76
C MET A 31 11.82 -10.72 -0.46
N VAL A 32 11.04 -11.34 -1.35
CA VAL A 32 11.57 -11.93 -2.61
C VAL A 32 12.20 -10.84 -3.48
N PHE A 33 11.60 -9.65 -3.50
CA PHE A 33 12.11 -8.51 -4.24
C PHE A 33 12.81 -7.49 -3.33
N ALA A 34 13.44 -7.91 -2.23
CA ALA A 34 14.02 -7.00 -1.24
C ALA A 34 15.05 -6.03 -1.86
N ALA A 35 15.90 -6.51 -2.77
CA ALA A 35 16.90 -5.69 -3.46
C ALA A 35 16.29 -4.56 -4.31
N LEU A 36 15.08 -4.77 -4.83
CA LEU A 36 14.33 -3.76 -5.59
C LEU A 36 13.45 -2.90 -4.67
N SER A 37 12.87 -3.50 -3.63
CA SER A 37 11.95 -2.88 -2.68
C SER A 37 12.65 -1.84 -1.80
N PHE A 38 13.90 -2.09 -1.40
CA PHE A 38 14.71 -1.18 -0.57
C PHE A 38 15.84 -0.48 -1.38
N GLY A 39 15.76 -0.53 -2.71
CA GLY A 39 16.71 0.12 -3.61
C GLY A 39 16.42 1.61 -3.83
N PRO A 40 17.20 2.32 -4.66
CA PRO A 40 17.05 3.78 -4.85
C PRO A 40 15.70 4.25 -5.39
N ILE A 41 15.03 3.43 -6.21
CA ILE A 41 13.70 3.71 -6.78
C ILE A 41 12.58 3.12 -5.90
N GLN A 42 12.93 2.19 -4.98
CA GLN A 42 11.99 1.50 -4.10
C GLN A 42 10.80 0.87 -4.84
N PHE A 43 11.08 -0.05 -5.78
CA PHE A 43 10.03 -0.80 -6.47
C PHE A 43 9.43 -1.85 -5.53
N ARG A 44 8.49 -1.43 -4.69
CA ARG A 44 7.79 -2.30 -3.76
C ARG A 44 6.54 -2.88 -4.42
N PHE A 45 6.70 -3.99 -5.15
CA PHE A 45 5.58 -4.67 -5.84
C PHE A 45 4.42 -5.06 -4.91
N SER A 46 4.68 -5.23 -3.61
CA SER A 46 3.66 -5.52 -2.61
C SER A 46 2.66 -4.38 -2.43
N GLU A 47 3.04 -3.12 -2.69
CA GLU A 47 2.11 -1.96 -2.68
C GLU A 47 1.07 -2.04 -3.80
N GLY A 48 1.31 -2.87 -4.83
CA GLY A 48 0.29 -3.22 -5.81
C GLY A 48 -0.98 -3.81 -5.19
N LEU A 49 -0.86 -4.45 -4.01
CA LEU A 49 -1.98 -5.00 -3.24
C LEU A 49 -2.88 -3.91 -2.64
N ASN A 50 -2.42 -2.66 -2.52
CA ASN A 50 -3.19 -1.51 -2.00
C ASN A 50 -4.50 -1.32 -2.75
N ASN A 51 -4.52 -1.66 -4.04
CA ASN A 51 -5.70 -1.65 -4.89
C ASN A 51 -6.83 -2.58 -4.41
N LEU A 52 -6.55 -3.58 -3.57
CA LEU A 52 -7.57 -4.42 -2.95
C LEU A 52 -8.42 -3.65 -1.92
N ALA A 53 -7.88 -2.61 -1.28
CA ALA A 53 -8.60 -1.80 -0.29
C ALA A 53 -9.80 -1.03 -0.87
N VAL A 54 -9.86 -0.93 -2.19
CA VAL A 54 -11.01 -0.40 -2.95
C VAL A 54 -12.26 -1.27 -2.79
N PHE A 55 -12.10 -2.58 -2.59
CA PHE A 55 -13.20 -3.55 -2.52
C PHE A 55 -13.70 -3.77 -1.10
N ASN A 56 -12.78 -3.85 -0.13
CA ASN A 56 -13.15 -4.16 1.26
C ASN A 56 -12.17 -3.54 2.27
N LYS A 57 -12.71 -2.99 3.36
CA LYS A 57 -11.94 -2.39 4.47
C LYS A 57 -10.99 -3.38 5.15
N ARG A 58 -11.26 -4.69 5.09
CA ARG A 58 -10.38 -5.72 5.67
C ARG A 58 -8.97 -5.67 5.08
N TYR A 59 -8.84 -5.28 3.82
CA TYR A 59 -7.54 -5.20 3.17
C TYR A 59 -6.72 -4.00 3.64
N VAL A 60 -7.36 -2.95 4.18
CA VAL A 60 -6.63 -1.85 4.84
C VAL A 60 -5.80 -2.43 5.99
N VAL A 61 -6.43 -3.18 6.90
CA VAL A 61 -5.72 -3.79 8.03
C VAL A 61 -4.70 -4.84 7.56
N ALA A 62 -5.09 -5.69 6.62
CA ALA A 62 -4.20 -6.74 6.12
C ALA A 62 -2.89 -6.19 5.56
N ILE A 63 -2.98 -5.16 4.71
CA ILE A 63 -1.84 -4.57 4.04
C ILE A 63 -1.00 -3.75 5.01
N THR A 64 -1.63 -2.95 5.88
CA THR A 64 -0.89 -2.21 6.92
C THR A 64 -0.09 -3.16 7.81
N LEU A 65 -0.65 -4.31 8.20
CA LEU A 65 0.11 -5.33 8.97
C LEU A 65 1.25 -5.96 8.15
N GLY A 66 1.01 -6.23 6.86
CA GLY A 66 2.06 -6.73 5.96
C GLY A 66 3.21 -5.74 5.80
N CYS A 67 2.89 -4.46 5.62
CA CYS A 67 3.85 -3.36 5.54
C CYS A 67 4.66 -3.23 6.84
N PHE A 68 3.99 -3.21 7.98
CA PHE A 68 4.65 -3.16 9.29
C PHE A 68 5.67 -4.28 9.49
N ILE A 69 5.26 -5.53 9.24
CA ILE A 69 6.16 -6.68 9.39
C ILE A 69 7.30 -6.63 8.37
N SER A 70 7.04 -6.18 7.15
CA SER A 70 8.07 -6.09 6.12
C SER A 70 9.10 -5.01 6.44
N ASN A 71 8.66 -3.88 6.98
CA ASN A 71 9.54 -2.76 7.34
C ASN A 71 10.38 -3.06 8.60
N MET A 72 10.02 -4.06 9.42
CA MET A 72 10.92 -4.55 10.47
C MET A 72 12.26 -5.06 9.90
N MET A 73 12.30 -5.44 8.63
CA MET A 73 13.49 -5.92 7.92
C MET A 73 14.07 -4.85 6.97
N SER A 74 13.56 -3.62 7.04
CA SER A 74 14.02 -2.51 6.20
C SER A 74 15.43 -2.06 6.58
N SER A 75 16.20 -1.61 5.58
CA SER A 75 17.53 -1.04 5.75
C SER A 75 17.52 0.36 6.38
N LEU A 76 16.38 1.05 6.38
CA LEU A 76 16.21 2.39 6.94
C LEU A 76 15.99 2.39 8.47
N GLY A 77 15.86 1.20 9.08
CA GLY A 77 15.76 1.01 10.52
C GLY A 77 14.34 1.21 11.07
N PRO A 78 14.18 1.32 12.40
CA PRO A 78 12.87 1.34 13.06
C PRO A 78 11.98 2.54 12.72
N LEU A 79 12.57 3.62 12.18
CA LEU A 79 11.80 4.79 11.76
C LEU A 79 10.89 4.47 10.57
N ASP A 80 11.39 3.72 9.58
CA ASP A 80 10.64 3.31 8.39
C ASP A 80 9.52 2.32 8.75
N MET A 81 9.70 1.55 9.82
CA MET A 81 8.63 0.72 10.37
C MET A 81 7.43 1.55 10.84
N VAL A 82 7.66 2.75 11.40
CA VAL A 82 6.56 3.61 11.88
C VAL A 82 6.07 4.53 10.77
N VAL A 83 6.99 5.19 10.07
CA VAL A 83 6.69 6.20 9.05
C VAL A 83 6.18 5.55 7.77
N GLY A 84 6.84 4.51 7.27
CA GLY A 84 6.37 3.75 6.11
C GLY A 84 5.03 3.07 6.36
N THR A 85 4.86 2.37 7.48
CA THR A 85 3.53 1.80 7.83
C THR A 85 2.47 2.87 8.00
N GLY A 86 2.82 4.00 8.61
CA GLY A 86 1.92 5.13 8.82
C GLY A 86 1.47 5.77 7.52
N GLU A 87 2.41 5.97 6.59
CA GLU A 87 2.15 6.40 5.22
C GLU A 87 1.14 5.45 4.55
N THR A 88 1.43 4.15 4.54
CA THR A 88 0.57 3.16 3.88
C THR A 88 -0.82 3.15 4.50
N LEU A 89 -0.93 3.22 5.83
CA LEU A 89 -2.21 3.30 6.52
C LEU A 89 -3.00 4.55 6.11
N ILE A 90 -2.37 5.72 6.09
CA ILE A 90 -3.02 6.98 5.69
C ILE A 90 -3.45 6.90 4.22
N ALA A 91 -2.59 6.41 3.34
CA ALA A 91 -2.90 6.22 1.93
C ALA A 91 -4.11 5.31 1.75
N LEU A 92 -4.13 4.13 2.38
CA LEU A 92 -5.22 3.17 2.28
C LEU A 92 -6.54 3.71 2.85
N LEU A 93 -6.50 4.46 3.96
CA LEU A 93 -7.69 5.12 4.50
C LEU A 93 -8.23 6.17 3.54
N THR A 94 -7.36 7.00 2.95
CA THR A 94 -7.74 8.00 1.96
C THR A 94 -8.31 7.35 0.70
N ILE A 95 -7.68 6.30 0.18
CA ILE A 95 -8.19 5.49 -0.93
C ILE A 95 -9.59 4.97 -0.58
N ASN A 96 -9.75 4.34 0.59
CA ASN A 96 -11.02 3.77 1.01
C ASN A 96 -12.13 4.83 1.16
N ILE A 97 -11.81 6.06 1.54
CA ILE A 97 -12.77 7.16 1.64
C ILE A 97 -13.11 7.71 0.26
N VAL A 98 -12.10 8.06 -0.55
CA VAL A 98 -12.29 8.68 -1.87
C VAL A 98 -13.03 7.73 -2.81
N THR A 99 -12.68 6.45 -2.83
CA THR A 99 -13.30 5.48 -3.75
C THR A 99 -14.76 5.16 -3.43
N ARG A 100 -15.30 5.59 -2.28
CA ARG A 100 -16.74 5.48 -1.98
C ARG A 100 -17.59 6.42 -2.84
N PHE A 101 -17.01 7.53 -3.29
CA PHE A 101 -17.69 8.52 -4.12
C PHE A 101 -17.58 8.21 -5.62
N ILE A 102 -16.78 7.21 -5.99
CA ILE A 102 -16.53 6.81 -7.37
C ILE A 102 -17.33 5.54 -7.68
N LYS A 103 -18.03 5.49 -8.82
CA LYS A 103 -18.82 4.30 -9.23
C LYS A 103 -18.04 3.32 -10.09
N SER A 104 -17.26 3.83 -11.06
CA SER A 104 -16.53 2.99 -12.01
C SER A 104 -15.28 2.37 -11.41
N LEU A 105 -15.14 1.04 -11.51
CA LEU A 105 -13.98 0.32 -10.99
C LEU A 105 -12.64 0.81 -11.57
N PRO A 106 -12.49 1.04 -12.89
CA PRO A 106 -11.25 1.57 -13.44
C PRO A 106 -10.85 2.92 -12.83
N LEU A 107 -11.84 3.79 -12.56
CA LEU A 107 -11.58 5.10 -11.96
C LEU A 107 -11.24 4.99 -10.47
N LYS A 108 -11.80 4.01 -9.75
CA LYS A 108 -11.39 3.71 -8.36
C LYS A 108 -9.93 3.25 -8.30
N LEU A 109 -9.52 2.38 -9.23
CA LEU A 109 -8.15 1.88 -9.31
C LEU A 109 -7.18 3.00 -9.73
N ALA A 110 -7.54 3.83 -10.70
CA ALA A 110 -6.76 5.01 -11.06
C ALA A 110 -6.59 5.98 -9.87
N ALA A 111 -7.68 6.24 -9.13
CA ALA A 111 -7.61 7.05 -7.91
C ALA A 111 -6.70 6.42 -6.86
N SER A 112 -6.77 5.09 -6.68
CA SER A 112 -5.89 4.34 -5.77
C SER A 112 -4.41 4.57 -6.11
N VAL A 113 -4.03 4.41 -7.38
CA VAL A 113 -2.65 4.64 -7.87
C VAL A 113 -2.20 6.07 -7.60
N LEU A 114 -3.01 7.06 -7.95
CA LEU A 114 -2.65 8.47 -7.79
C LEU A 114 -2.52 8.87 -6.32
N ILE A 115 -3.40 8.35 -5.45
CA ILE A 115 -3.37 8.62 -4.02
C ILE A 115 -2.12 8.01 -3.39
N GLY A 116 -1.82 6.73 -3.65
CA GLY A 116 -0.60 6.11 -3.09
C GLY A 116 0.67 6.79 -3.60
N THR A 117 0.76 7.07 -4.90
CA THR A 117 1.88 7.83 -5.48
C THR A 117 2.06 9.19 -4.82
N PHE A 118 0.96 9.90 -4.53
CA PHE A 118 1.02 11.20 -3.85
C PHE A 118 1.60 11.06 -2.44
N TYR A 119 1.17 10.09 -1.65
CA TYR A 119 1.60 9.92 -0.26
C TYR A 119 3.08 9.55 -0.06
N MET A 120 3.79 9.19 -1.14
CA MET A 120 5.24 9.00 -1.13
C MET A 120 6.03 10.22 -0.64
N PHE A 121 5.42 11.41 -0.57
CA PHE A 121 6.05 12.58 0.07
C PHE A 121 6.42 12.31 1.54
N ILE A 122 5.68 11.44 2.24
CA ILE A 122 5.95 11.10 3.66
C ILE A 122 7.26 10.32 3.76
N VAL A 123 7.44 9.28 2.95
CA VAL A 123 8.69 8.49 2.88
C VAL A 123 9.85 9.35 2.38
N ALA A 124 9.60 10.23 1.40
CA ALA A 124 10.62 11.17 0.93
C ALA A 124 11.10 12.13 2.03
N ALA A 125 10.18 12.61 2.88
CA ALA A 125 10.52 13.45 4.02
C ALA A 125 11.35 12.69 5.05
N GLU A 126 11.06 11.41 5.28
CA GLU A 126 11.88 10.55 6.13
C GLU A 126 13.31 10.40 5.60
N ILE A 127 13.47 10.07 4.33
CA ILE A 127 14.78 9.91 3.69
C ILE A 127 15.57 11.22 3.75
N ALA A 128 14.90 12.35 3.51
CA ALA A 128 15.53 13.67 3.60
C ALA A 128 15.96 14.02 5.04
N TYR A 129 15.21 13.60 6.04
CA TYR A 129 15.54 13.79 7.45
C TYR A 129 16.72 12.91 7.88
N LEU A 130 16.75 11.64 7.44
CA LEU A 130 17.82 10.68 7.78
C LEU A 130 19.11 10.92 6.99
N GLY A 131 19.03 11.48 5.78
CA GLY A 131 20.15 11.63 4.85
C GLY A 131 21.30 12.53 5.33
N ASN A 132 21.14 13.28 6.43
CA ASN A 132 22.12 14.22 7.01
C ASN A 132 22.71 15.28 6.03
N SER A 133 22.17 15.37 4.81
CA SER A 133 22.51 16.35 3.78
C SER A 133 21.48 17.48 3.72
N ALA A 134 21.56 18.35 2.71
CA ALA A 134 20.55 19.38 2.49
C ALA A 134 19.15 18.75 2.30
N PHE A 135 18.21 19.14 3.16
CA PHE A 135 16.87 18.54 3.21
C PHE A 135 16.11 18.64 1.88
N TRP A 136 15.98 19.84 1.29
CA TRP A 136 15.14 20.05 0.10
C TRP A 136 15.62 19.31 -1.15
N PRO A 137 16.92 19.32 -1.51
CA PRO A 137 17.42 18.53 -2.62
C PRO A 137 17.20 17.02 -2.42
N THR A 138 17.48 16.49 -1.23
CA THR A 138 17.27 15.07 -0.91
C THR A 138 15.80 14.69 -0.95
N PHE A 139 14.93 15.56 -0.42
CA PHE A 139 13.47 15.38 -0.46
C PHE A 139 12.95 15.24 -1.88
N TRP A 140 13.26 16.19 -2.76
CA TRP A 140 12.77 16.14 -4.14
C TRP A 140 13.37 14.97 -4.93
N GLY A 141 14.64 14.65 -4.70
CA GLY A 141 15.28 13.48 -5.29
C GLY A 141 14.59 12.18 -4.87
N ALA A 142 14.41 11.98 -3.56
CA ALA A 142 13.74 10.82 -3.00
C ALA A 142 12.28 10.75 -3.46
N TYR A 143 11.53 11.85 -3.37
CA TYR A 143 10.13 11.89 -3.78
C TYR A 143 9.95 11.49 -5.24
N LEU A 144 10.78 12.01 -6.16
CA LEU A 144 10.67 11.66 -7.57
C LEU A 144 10.98 10.18 -7.81
N THR A 145 12.03 9.63 -7.19
CA THR A 145 12.37 8.22 -7.41
C THR A 145 11.33 7.29 -6.80
N THR A 146 10.91 7.54 -5.56
CA THR A 146 9.94 6.70 -4.85
C THR A 146 8.53 6.84 -5.42
N ALA A 147 8.12 8.04 -5.86
CA ALA A 147 6.84 8.22 -6.54
C ALA A 147 6.80 7.48 -7.89
N ILE A 148 7.91 7.45 -8.64
CA ILE A 148 7.99 6.63 -9.87
C ILE A 148 7.87 5.14 -9.53
N GLY A 149 8.57 4.67 -8.50
CA GLY A 149 8.49 3.28 -8.04
C GLY A 149 7.07 2.89 -7.64
N GLU A 150 6.43 3.72 -6.82
CA GLU A 150 5.05 3.52 -6.36
C GLU A 150 4.06 3.57 -7.52
N PHE A 151 4.16 4.57 -8.40
CA PHE A 151 3.27 4.68 -9.55
C PHE A 151 3.32 3.44 -10.44
N VAL A 152 4.51 2.93 -10.73
CA VAL A 152 4.70 1.73 -11.57
C VAL A 152 4.13 0.50 -10.87
N THR A 153 4.49 0.27 -9.61
CA THR A 153 4.07 -0.93 -8.86
C THR A 153 2.57 -0.95 -8.59
N MET A 154 1.99 0.17 -8.18
CA MET A 154 0.55 0.31 -8.00
C MET A 154 -0.21 0.18 -9.32
N THR A 155 0.30 0.70 -10.44
CA THR A 155 -0.33 0.55 -11.76
C THR A 155 -0.37 -0.91 -12.19
N ILE A 156 0.75 -1.64 -12.02
CA ILE A 156 0.80 -3.08 -12.28
C ILE A 156 -0.22 -3.81 -11.40
N GLY A 157 -0.25 -3.49 -10.10
CA GLY A 157 -1.23 -4.03 -9.15
C GLY A 157 -2.67 -3.74 -9.55
N ALA A 158 -2.97 -2.52 -10.00
CA ALA A 158 -4.29 -2.12 -10.46
C ALA A 158 -4.75 -2.93 -11.67
N VAL A 159 -3.88 -3.13 -12.67
CA VAL A 159 -4.17 -3.96 -13.84
C VAL A 159 -4.45 -5.41 -13.42
N LEU A 160 -3.60 -5.98 -12.57
CA LEU A 160 -3.78 -7.35 -12.07
C LEU A 160 -5.10 -7.52 -11.30
N VAL A 161 -5.37 -6.60 -10.38
CA VAL A 161 -6.61 -6.61 -9.59
C VAL A 161 -7.84 -6.42 -10.47
N TYR A 162 -7.75 -5.57 -11.51
CA TYR A 162 -8.82 -5.43 -12.49
C TYR A 162 -9.09 -6.75 -13.22
N ILE A 163 -8.06 -7.40 -13.75
CA ILE A 163 -8.20 -8.70 -14.44
C ILE A 163 -8.79 -9.77 -13.51
N ILE A 164 -8.31 -9.84 -12.26
CA ILE A 164 -8.83 -10.78 -11.26
C ILE A 164 -10.31 -10.49 -10.97
N SER A 165 -10.70 -9.22 -10.87
CA SER A 165 -12.08 -8.82 -10.59
C SER A 165 -13.07 -9.21 -11.69
N LEU A 166 -12.60 -9.41 -12.93
CA LEU A 166 -13.42 -9.91 -14.04
C LEU A 166 -13.80 -11.39 -13.85
N ARG A 167 -13.04 -12.14 -13.03
CA ARG A 167 -13.24 -13.58 -12.79
C ARG A 167 -13.76 -13.89 -11.39
N TYR A 168 -13.42 -13.08 -10.39
CA TYR A 168 -13.73 -13.32 -8.99
C TYR A 168 -14.35 -12.09 -8.31
N ASP A 169 -15.35 -12.33 -7.46
CA ASP A 169 -15.99 -11.28 -6.65
C ASP A 169 -15.15 -10.96 -5.41
N LEU A 170 -14.29 -9.94 -5.54
CA LEU A 170 -13.38 -9.49 -4.48
C LEU A 170 -14.07 -8.77 -3.31
N ASN A 171 -15.37 -8.47 -3.42
CA ASN A 171 -16.14 -7.82 -2.36
C ASN A 171 -16.51 -8.80 -1.22
N LYS A 172 -16.53 -10.10 -1.51
CA LYS A 172 -16.91 -11.17 -0.57
C LYS A 172 -15.70 -11.77 0.14
#